data_AF-A0A3L8A7G5-F1
#
_entry.id   AF-A0A3L8A7G5-F1
#
_cell.length_a   1.000
_cell.length_b   1.000
_cell.length_c   1.000
_cell.angle_alpha   90.00
_cell.angle_beta   90.00
_cell.angle_gamma   90.00
#
_symmetry.space_group_name_H-M   'P 1'
#
loop_
_entity.id
_entity.type
_entity.pdbx_description
1 polymer ?
#
loop_
_entity_poly.entity_id
_entity_poly.type
_entity_poly.pdbx_seq_one_letter_code
_entity_poly.pdbx_strand_id
1 'polypeptide(L)'
;MSLIDSKWKSCILDELRNVAMRPSELHKALPEATPRVLDLQLKELVDDGLVVKTIYPELPPRSEYSITELGQSLLPILDAMITWGEANRDLFVRKYGQE
;
A
#
# COMPACT_ATOMS: atom_id res chain seq x y z
N MET A 1 -5.15 11.30 -13.58
CA MET A 1 -4.84 9.96 -13.04
C MET A 1 -5.14 10.05 -11.55
N SER A 2 -6.29 9.55 -11.07
CA SER A 2 -6.73 9.74 -9.67
C SER A 2 -6.68 8.46 -8.82
N LEU A 3 -6.41 7.30 -9.43
CA LEU A 3 -6.48 6.02 -8.72
C LEU A 3 -5.21 5.73 -7.90
N ILE A 4 -4.03 6.15 -8.38
CA ILE A 4 -2.70 5.90 -7.76
C ILE A 4 -1.94 7.24 -7.60
N ASP A 5 -2.65 8.34 -7.37
CA ASP A 5 -2.04 9.68 -7.23
C ASP A 5 -1.46 9.95 -5.84
N SER A 6 -1.70 9.07 -4.88
CA SER A 6 -1.21 9.20 -3.52
C SER A 6 0.06 8.38 -3.27
N LYS A 7 0.98 8.92 -2.46
CA LYS A 7 2.20 8.22 -2.01
C LYS A 7 1.88 6.85 -1.39
N TRP A 8 0.76 6.75 -0.66
CA TRP A 8 0.48 5.60 0.20
C TRP A 8 -0.29 4.48 -0.50
N LYS A 9 -1.09 4.77 -1.54
CA LYS A 9 -1.85 3.71 -2.24
C LYS A 9 -0.95 2.65 -2.84
N SER A 10 0.13 3.05 -3.52
CA SER A 10 1.12 2.12 -4.06
C SER A 10 1.84 1.34 -2.96
N CYS A 11 2.22 2.01 -1.86
CA CYS A 11 2.88 1.34 -0.72
C CYS A 11 1.96 0.30 -0.06
N ILE A 12 0.69 0.64 0.20
CA ILE A 12 -0.29 -0.29 0.78
C ILE A 12 -0.49 -1.51 -0.13
N LEU A 13 -0.64 -1.29 -1.44
CA LEU A 13 -0.82 -2.39 -2.38
C LEU A 13 0.41 -3.32 -2.42
N ASP A 14 1.61 -2.76 -2.33
CA ASP A 14 2.84 -3.54 -2.31
C ASP A 14 3.00 -4.35 -1.01
N GLU A 15 2.67 -3.79 0.15
CA GLU A 15 2.64 -4.52 1.43
C GLU A 15 1.63 -5.69 1.41
N LEU A 16 0.47 -5.47 0.79
CA LEU A 16 -0.60 -6.48 0.68
C LEU A 16 -0.37 -7.52 -0.42
N ARG A 17 0.74 -7.43 -1.18
CA ARG A 17 1.04 -8.29 -2.33
C ARG A 17 0.92 -9.79 -2.04
N ASN A 18 1.45 -10.22 -0.89
CA ASN A 18 1.60 -11.64 -0.55
C ASN A 18 0.81 -12.07 0.68
N VAL A 19 0.39 -11.14 1.53
CA VAL A 19 -0.20 -11.45 2.83
C VAL A 19 -1.32 -10.48 3.17
N ALA A 20 -2.40 -11.01 3.74
CA ALA A 20 -3.44 -10.19 4.33
C ALA A 20 -2.92 -9.58 5.65
N MET A 21 -3.11 -8.29 5.85
CA MET A 21 -2.56 -7.57 7.01
C MET A 21 -3.66 -6.89 7.82
N ARG A 22 -3.48 -6.88 9.14
CA ARG A 22 -4.26 -6.06 10.06
C ARG A 22 -3.88 -4.58 9.88
N PRO A 23 -4.79 -3.63 10.16
CA PRO A 23 -4.46 -2.21 10.10
C PRO A 23 -3.24 -1.85 10.96
N SER A 24 -3.10 -2.43 12.15
CA SER A 24 -1.92 -2.20 13.01
C SER A 24 -0.60 -2.70 12.40
N GLU A 25 -0.64 -3.72 11.54
CA GLU A 25 0.56 -4.24 10.87
C GLU A 25 0.94 -3.32 9.71
N LEU A 26 -0.06 -2.82 8.95
CA LEU A 26 0.16 -1.79 7.93
C LEU A 26 0.71 -0.48 8.52
N HIS A 27 0.20 -0.03 9.67
CA HIS A 27 0.76 1.14 10.38
C HIS A 27 2.20 0.93 10.83
N LYS A 28 2.60 -0.32 11.14
CA LYS A 28 3.98 -0.65 11.51
C LYS A 28 4.89 -0.75 10.30
N ALA A 29 4.39 -1.27 9.18
CA ALA A 29 5.13 -1.37 7.92
C ALA A 29 5.36 0.00 7.27
N LEU A 30 4.41 0.93 7.46
CA LEU A 30 4.44 2.28 6.89
C LEU A 30 4.46 3.35 8.00
N PRO A 31 5.51 3.42 8.84
CA PRO A 31 5.54 4.29 10.03
C PRO A 31 5.56 5.79 9.71
N GLU A 32 5.98 6.15 8.49
CA GLU A 32 5.93 7.53 7.98
C GLU A 32 4.51 8.03 7.68
N ALA A 33 3.55 7.12 7.50
CA ALA A 33 2.16 7.47 7.27
C ALA A 33 1.46 7.67 8.62
N THR A 34 0.86 8.85 8.83
CA THR A 34 0.02 9.03 10.03
C THR A 34 -1.17 8.06 9.98
N PRO A 35 -1.64 7.53 11.13
CA PRO A 35 -2.70 6.53 11.12
C PRO A 35 -3.97 6.97 10.40
N ARG A 36 -4.36 8.24 10.61
CA ARG A 36 -5.52 8.83 9.94
C ARG A 36 -5.41 8.82 8.41
N VAL A 37 -4.23 9.10 7.88
CA VAL A 37 -4.01 9.12 6.42
C VAL A 37 -4.04 7.68 5.88
N LEU A 38 -3.38 6.74 6.54
CA LEU A 38 -3.35 5.36 6.09
C LEU A 38 -4.76 4.74 6.11
N ASP A 39 -5.56 5.01 7.15
CA ASP A 39 -6.95 4.55 7.24
C ASP A 39 -7.83 5.15 6.13
N LEU A 40 -7.63 6.43 5.77
CA LEU A 40 -8.33 7.06 4.65
C LEU A 40 -7.97 6.39 3.33
N GLN A 41 -6.68 6.14 3.09
CA GLN A 41 -6.21 5.53 1.85
C GLN A 41 -6.64 4.06 1.73
N LEU A 42 -6.65 3.31 2.84
CA LEU A 42 -7.22 1.96 2.88
C LEU A 42 -8.71 1.97 2.55
N LYS A 43 -9.47 2.93 3.09
CA LYS A 43 -10.89 3.08 2.76
C LYS A 43 -11.09 3.33 1.28
N GLU A 44 -10.34 4.27 0.69
CA GLU A 44 -10.41 4.55 -0.74
C GLU A 44 -10.07 3.33 -1.59
N LEU A 45 -9.02 2.57 -1.25
CA LEU A 45 -8.66 1.34 -1.96
C LEU A 45 -9.74 0.25 -1.88
N VAL A 46 -10.48 0.20 -0.76
CA VAL A 46 -11.63 -0.70 -0.60
C VAL A 46 -12.81 -0.22 -1.44
N ASP A 47 -13.11 1.08 -1.40
CA ASP A 47 -14.18 1.70 -2.20
C ASP A 47 -13.92 1.55 -3.71
N ASP A 48 -12.65 1.63 -4.13
CA ASP A 48 -12.17 1.44 -5.51
C ASP A 48 -12.10 -0.05 -5.93
N GLY A 49 -12.31 -0.99 -5.00
CA GLY A 49 -12.28 -2.43 -5.27
C GLY A 49 -10.88 -3.04 -5.48
N LEU A 50 -9.82 -2.32 -5.12
CA LEU A 50 -8.43 -2.81 -5.20
C LEU A 50 -8.02 -3.62 -3.97
N VAL A 51 -8.67 -3.37 -2.84
CA VAL A 51 -8.44 -4.07 -1.57
C VAL A 51 -9.80 -4.53 -1.03
N VAL A 52 -9.82 -5.67 -0.33
CA VAL A 52 -11.00 -6.14 0.42
C VAL A 52 -10.70 -6.10 1.91
N LYS A 53 -11.67 -5.65 2.70
CA LYS A 53 -11.64 -5.69 4.16
C LYS A 53 -12.48 -6.85 4.66
N THR A 54 -11.84 -7.83 5.30
CA THR A 54 -12.51 -8.98 5.91
C THR A 54 -12.60 -8.77 7.42
N ILE A 55 -13.80 -8.92 7.98
CA ILE A 55 -14.05 -8.86 9.43
C ILE A 55 -14.21 -10.28 9.94
N TYR A 56 -13.40 -10.65 10.93
CA TYR A 56 -13.47 -11.94 11.59
C TYR A 56 -14.18 -11.79 12.94
N PRO A 57 -15.33 -12.46 13.14
CA PRO A 57 -16.12 -12.38 14.37
C PRO A 57 -15.56 -13.29 15.47
N GLU A 58 -14.28 -13.10 15.82
CA GLU A 58 -13.64 -13.73 16.96
C GLU A 58 -13.62 -12.78 18.18
N LEU A 59 -13.15 -13.24 19.34
CA LEU A 59 -13.01 -12.41 20.54
C LEU A 59 -11.51 -12.23 20.86
N PRO A 60 -10.95 -11.00 20.77
CA PRO A 60 -11.56 -9.76 20.29
C PRO A 60 -11.76 -9.73 18.76
N PRO A 61 -12.75 -8.99 18.23
CA PRO A 61 -12.95 -8.89 16.78
C PRO A 61 -11.70 -8.35 16.09
N ARG A 62 -11.34 -8.93 14.95
CA ARG A 62 -10.24 -8.44 14.11
C ARG A 62 -10.71 -8.17 12.69
N SER A 63 -10.00 -7.27 12.03
CA SER A 63 -10.17 -7.02 10.60
C SER A 63 -8.83 -7.13 9.90
N GLU A 64 -8.84 -7.68 8.69
CA GLU A 64 -7.68 -7.73 7.81
C GLU A 64 -8.03 -7.15 6.45
N TYR A 65 -7.00 -6.62 5.79
CA TYR A 65 -7.05 -6.13 4.43
C TYR A 65 -6.27 -7.09 3.55
N SER A 66 -6.80 -7.42 2.39
CA SER A 66 -6.09 -8.22 1.37
C SER A 66 -6.32 -7.64 -0.01
N ILE A 67 -5.34 -7.80 -0.90
CA ILE A 67 -5.43 -7.31 -2.27
C ILE A 67 -6.43 -8.14 -3.09
N THR A 68 -7.24 -7.49 -3.93
CA THR A 68 -8.17 -8.16 -4.85
C THR A 68 -7.47 -8.60 -6.14
N GLU A 69 -8.15 -9.37 -6.99
CA GLU A 69 -7.63 -9.70 -8.34
C GLU A 69 -7.36 -8.43 -9.17
N LEU A 70 -8.25 -7.43 -9.07
CA LEU A 70 -8.05 -6.14 -9.73
C LEU A 70 -6.82 -5.42 -9.16
N GLY A 71 -6.66 -5.39 -7.83
CA GLY A 71 -5.47 -4.83 -7.18
C GLY A 71 -4.18 -5.54 -7.63
N GLN A 72 -4.19 -6.87 -7.73
CA GLN A 72 -3.05 -7.66 -8.19
C GLN A 72 -2.65 -7.29 -9.62
N SER A 73 -3.61 -6.97 -10.49
CA SER A 73 -3.32 -6.53 -11.86
C SER A 73 -2.53 -5.22 -11.94
N LEU A 74 -2.48 -4.42 -10.88
CA LEU A 74 -1.66 -3.21 -10.79
C LEU A 74 -0.23 -3.47 -10.34
N LEU A 75 0.06 -4.62 -9.70
CA LEU A 75 1.39 -4.93 -9.17
C LEU A 75 2.50 -4.87 -10.24
N PRO A 76 2.31 -5.38 -11.47
CA PRO A 76 3.33 -5.24 -12.52
C PRO A 76 3.66 -3.78 -12.87
N ILE A 77 2.70 -2.87 -12.72
CA ILE A 77 2.91 -1.43 -12.93
C ILE A 77 3.74 -0.84 -11.78
N LEU A 78 3.45 -1.25 -10.54
CA LEU A 78 4.26 -0.88 -9.39
C LEU A 78 5.70 -1.39 -9.54
N ASP A 79 5.87 -2.64 -9.98
CA ASP A 79 7.18 -3.27 -10.21
C ASP A 79 7.98 -2.51 -11.28
N ALA A 80 7.32 -2.07 -12.35
CA ALA A 80 7.96 -1.26 -13.40
C ALA A 80 8.41 0.11 -12.86
N MET A 81 7.62 0.75 -12.01
CA MET A 81 8.00 2.03 -11.37
C MET A 81 9.18 1.85 -10.42
N ILE A 82 9.17 0.79 -9.59
CA ILE A 82 10.26 0.46 -8.67
C ILE A 82 11.54 0.19 -9.47
N THR A 83 11.47 -0.67 -10.48
CA THR A 83 12.60 -1.02 -11.35
C THR A 83 13.21 0.21 -12.01
N TRP A 84 12.36 1.10 -12.55
CA TRP A 84 12.84 2.35 -13.15
C TRP A 84 13.50 3.26 -12.11
N GLY A 85 12.91 3.40 -10.92
CA GLY A 85 13.44 4.21 -9.83
C GLY A 85 14.80 3.70 -9.34
N GLU A 86 14.97 2.39 -9.22
CA GLU A 86 16.24 1.75 -8.85
C GLU A 86 17.30 1.93 -9.93
N ALA A 87 16.96 1.69 -11.19
CA ALA A 87 17.89 1.83 -12.31
C ALA A 87 18.41 3.27 -12.50
N ASN A 88 17.66 4.27 -12.03
CA ASN A 88 18.00 5.69 -12.16
C ASN A 88 18.35 6.35 -10.81
N ARG A 89 18.47 5.58 -9.72
CA ARG A 89 18.69 6.11 -8.36
C ARG A 89 19.89 7.06 -8.30
N ASP A 90 20.97 6.72 -8.98
CA ASP A 90 22.21 7.49 -9.00
C ASP A 90 22.04 8.90 -9.58
N LEU A 91 21.09 9.10 -10.50
CA LEU A 91 20.79 10.42 -11.07
C LEU A 91 20.17 11.37 -10.04
N PHE A 92 19.60 10.84 -8.95
CA PHE A 92 18.88 11.62 -7.95
C PHE A 92 19.52 11.59 -6.55
N VAL A 93 20.77 11.12 -6.43
CA VAL A 93 21.53 11.06 -5.16
C VAL A 93 21.59 12.40 -4.45
N ARG A 94 21.68 13.54 -5.17
CA ARG A 94 21.66 14.87 -4.53
C ARG A 94 20.31 15.26 -3.91
N LYS A 95 19.22 14.66 -4.38
CA LYS A 95 17.86 14.98 -3.94
C LYS A 95 17.35 14.01 -2.86
N TYR A 96 17.78 12.75 -2.90
CA TYR A 96 17.30 11.68 -2.00
C TYR A 96 18.42 10.96 -1.23
N GLY A 97 19.69 11.31 -1.42
CA GLY A 97 20.85 10.63 -0.82
C GLY A 97 21.30 11.17 0.53
N GLN A 98 20.39 11.71 1.34
CA GLN A 98 20.64 11.95 2.76
C GLN A 98 19.57 11.26 3.60
N GLU A 99 19.85 10.00 3.94
CA GLU A 99 19.51 9.39 5.22
C GLU A 99 20.78 8.82 5.84
#